data_AF-A0A328ZJK4-F1
#
_entry.id   AF-A0A328ZJK4-F1
#
_cell.length_a   1.000
_cell.length_b   1.000
_cell.length_c   1.000
_cell.angle_alpha   90.00
_cell.angle_beta   90.00
_cell.angle_gamma   90.00
#
_symmetry.space_group_name_H-M   'P 1'
#
loop_
_entity.id
_entity.type
_entity.pdbx_description
1 polymer ?
#
loop_
_entity_poly.entity_id
_entity_poly.type
_entity_poly.pdbx_seq_one_letter_code
_entity_poly.pdbx_strand_id
1 'polypeptide(L)'
;MSPDLRALRRRLNAAAYALLNEEIVRLDCECERLRAENESLRTQLSWAEDCAERWREDAIEAINAQADLEGGAVGLTQAGQLVVIPTAGAHA
;
A
#
# COMPACT_ATOMS: atom_id res chain seq x y z
N MET A 1 4.16 -13.77 -58.75
CA MET A 1 3.08 -13.19 -57.91
C MET A 1 2.45 -12.01 -58.65
N SER A 2 1.14 -12.03 -58.90
CA SER A 2 0.48 -10.99 -59.71
C SER A 2 0.51 -9.61 -59.03
N PRO A 3 0.38 -8.51 -59.78
CA PRO A 3 0.26 -7.15 -59.23
C PRO A 3 -0.88 -7.01 -58.23
N ASP A 4 -2.02 -7.65 -58.48
CA ASP A 4 -3.21 -7.57 -57.62
C ASP A 4 -2.98 -8.26 -56.27
N LEU A 5 -2.32 -9.41 -56.26
CA LEU A 5 -1.92 -10.09 -55.03
C LEU A 5 -0.91 -9.25 -54.22
N ARG A 6 -0.01 -8.54 -54.89
CA ARG A 6 0.91 -7.58 -54.24
C ARG A 6 0.16 -6.38 -53.64
N ALA A 7 -0.85 -5.86 -54.34
CA ALA A 7 -1.66 -4.75 -53.85
C ALA A 7 -2.51 -5.17 -52.63
N LEU A 8 -3.16 -6.34 -52.71
CA LEU A 8 -3.95 -6.89 -51.61
C LEU A 8 -3.09 -7.14 -50.36
N ARG A 9 -1.93 -7.79 -50.52
CA ARG A 9 -1.00 -8.02 -49.40
C ARG A 9 -0.56 -6.72 -48.74
N ARG A 10 -0.25 -5.67 -49.53
CA ARG A 10 0.12 -4.36 -48.96
C ARG A 10 -1.02 -3.74 -48.15
N ARG A 11 -2.25 -3.82 -48.64
CA ARG A 11 -3.43 -3.30 -47.92
C ARG A 11 -3.70 -4.07 -46.63
N LEU A 12 -3.62 -5.40 -46.67
CA LEU A 12 -3.80 -6.24 -45.48
C LEU A 12 -2.74 -5.95 -44.42
N ASN A 13 -1.47 -5.85 -44.85
CA ASN A 13 -0.39 -5.50 -43.95
C ASN A 13 -0.60 -4.10 -43.34
N ALA A 14 -0.97 -3.10 -44.14
CA ALA A 14 -1.23 -1.75 -43.64
C ALA A 14 -2.36 -1.73 -42.60
N ALA A 15 -3.45 -2.45 -42.85
CA ALA A 15 -4.56 -2.58 -41.90
C ALA A 15 -4.13 -3.28 -40.60
N ALA A 16 -3.36 -4.37 -40.70
CA ALA A 16 -2.84 -5.08 -39.54
C ALA A 16 -1.90 -4.21 -38.70
N TYR A 17 -1.03 -3.43 -39.35
CA TYR A 17 -0.15 -2.49 -38.65
C TYR A 17 -0.91 -1.35 -37.98
N ALA A 18 -1.97 -0.82 -38.62
CA ALA A 18 -2.81 0.20 -38.02
C ALA A 18 -3.46 -0.30 -36.73
N LEU A 19 -4.07 -1.48 -36.76
CA LEU A 19 -4.69 -2.11 -35.58
C LEU A 19 -3.67 -2.37 -34.47
N LEU A 20 -2.48 -2.87 -34.82
CA LEU A 20 -1.43 -3.12 -33.85
C LEU A 20 -0.93 -1.82 -33.21
N ASN A 21 -0.78 -0.76 -33.99
CA ASN A 21 -0.37 0.54 -33.46
C ASN A 21 -1.42 1.15 -32.52
N GLU A 22 -2.70 1.06 -32.87
CA GLU A 22 -3.79 1.51 -31.99
C GLU A 22 -3.78 0.76 -30.66
N GLU A 23 -3.57 -0.57 -30.71
CA GLU A 23 -3.51 -1.41 -29.53
C GLU A 23 -2.28 -1.12 -28.66
N ILE A 24 -1.11 -0.89 -29.27
CA ILE A 24 0.11 -0.47 -28.55
C ILE A 24 -0.12 0.86 -27.84
N VAL A 25 -0.68 1.86 -28.53
CA VAL A 25 -0.96 3.17 -27.92
C VAL A 25 -1.93 3.03 -26.75
N ARG A 26 -2.98 2.20 -26.89
CA ARG A 26 -3.92 1.93 -25.80
C ARG A 26 -3.22 1.31 -24.59
N LEU A 27 -2.38 0.29 -24.81
CA LEU A 27 -1.66 -0.39 -23.75
C LEU A 27 -0.63 0.51 -23.07
N ASP A 28 0.06 1.37 -23.83
CA ASP A 28 1.01 2.34 -23.29
C ASP A 28 0.28 3.34 -22.37
N CYS A 29 -0.86 3.87 -22.80
CA CYS A 29 -1.68 4.76 -21.97
C CYS A 29 -2.14 4.07 -20.68
N GLU A 30 -2.59 2.83 -20.76
CA GLU A 30 -3.03 2.07 -19.59
C GLU A 30 -1.87 1.74 -18.65
N CYS A 31 -0.69 1.40 -19.18
CA CYS A 31 0.50 1.16 -18.38
C CYS A 31 0.94 2.42 -17.63
N GLU A 32 0.93 3.59 -18.28
CA GLU A 32 1.24 4.86 -17.62
C GLU A 32 0.22 5.20 -16.53
N ARG A 33 -1.08 4.98 -16.79
CA ARG A 33 -2.14 5.17 -15.79
C ARG A 33 -1.92 4.28 -14.56
N LEU A 34 -1.66 2.99 -14.79
CA LEU A 34 -1.42 2.02 -13.71
C LEU A 34 -0.13 2.32 -12.94
N ARG A 35 0.92 2.80 -13.59
CA ARG A 35 2.15 3.24 -12.92
C ARG A 35 1.89 4.42 -11.99
N ALA A 36 1.16 5.43 -12.46
CA ALA A 36 0.80 6.59 -11.65
C ALA A 36 -0.08 6.20 -10.45
N GLU A 37 -1.06 5.31 -10.66
CA GLU A 37 -1.91 4.78 -9.59
C GLU A 37 -1.10 3.99 -8.56
N ASN A 38 -0.19 3.13 -9.01
CA ASN A 38 0.66 2.34 -8.12
C ASN A 38 1.58 3.22 -7.27
N GLU A 39 2.17 4.25 -7.85
CA GLU A 39 3.03 5.19 -7.12
C GLU A 39 2.23 5.98 -6.07
N SER A 40 1.01 6.42 -6.42
CA SER A 40 0.11 7.07 -5.46
C SER A 40 -0.25 6.15 -4.29
N LEU A 41 -0.59 4.90 -4.57
CA LEU A 41 -0.92 3.92 -3.53
C LEU A 41 0.28 3.59 -2.64
N ARG A 42 1.49 3.50 -3.20
CA ARG A 42 2.72 3.31 -2.42
C ARG A 42 2.98 4.49 -1.47
N THR A 43 2.79 5.71 -1.96
CA THR A 43 2.92 6.92 -1.13
C THR A 43 1.91 6.90 0.02
N GLN A 44 0.65 6.58 -0.28
CA GLN A 44 -0.41 6.49 0.74
C GLN A 44 -0.11 5.40 1.77
N LEU A 45 0.38 4.24 1.33
CA LEU A 45 0.76 3.14 2.21
C LEU A 45 1.90 3.53 3.14
N SER A 46 2.98 4.12 2.59
CA SER A 46 4.11 4.60 3.39
C SER A 46 3.66 5.59 4.46
N TRP A 47 2.79 6.54 4.11
CA TRP A 47 2.26 7.50 5.09
C TRP A 47 1.41 6.82 6.17
N ALA A 48 0.59 5.83 5.79
CA ALA A 48 -0.22 5.08 6.74
C ALA A 48 0.65 4.24 7.69
N GLU A 49 1.74 3.66 7.20
CA GLU A 49 2.73 2.92 8.00
C GLU A 49 3.43 3.84 9.01
N ASP A 50 3.89 5.01 8.58
CA ASP A 50 4.49 6.02 9.47
C ASP A 50 3.49 6.48 10.56
N CYS A 51 2.23 6.70 10.19
CA CYS A 51 1.20 7.08 11.15
C CYS A 51 0.91 5.96 12.16
N ALA A 52 0.83 4.71 11.69
CA ALA A 52 0.59 3.55 12.54
C ALA A 52 1.74 3.35 13.55
N GLU A 53 2.99 3.51 13.10
CA GLU A 53 4.16 3.40 13.97
C GLU A 53 4.15 4.50 15.03
N ARG A 54 3.86 5.75 14.64
CA ARG A 54 3.73 6.85 15.58
C ARG A 54 2.63 6.62 16.62
N TRP A 55 1.45 6.15 16.19
CA TRP A 55 0.38 5.82 17.14
C TRP A 55 0.76 4.69 18.08
N ARG A 56 1.56 3.72 17.60
CA ARG A 56 2.09 2.64 18.43
C ARG A 56 3.03 3.19 19.50
N GLU A 57 3.93 4.10 19.15
CA GLU A 57 4.83 4.78 20.08
C GLU A 57 4.05 5.60 21.11
N ASP A 58 3.12 6.46 20.66
CA ASP A 58 2.28 7.29 21.52
C ASP A 58 1.47 6.44 22.52
N ALA A 59 0.94 5.28 22.08
CA ALA A 59 0.19 4.37 22.93
C ALA A 59 1.08 3.69 24.00
N ILE A 60 2.31 3.33 23.64
CA ILE A 60 3.29 2.75 24.57
C ILE A 60 3.73 3.80 25.60
N GLU A 61 4.00 5.02 25.16
CA GLU A 61 4.34 6.12 26.06
C GLU A 61 3.20 6.40 27.05
N ALA A 62 1.96 6.46 26.55
CA ALA A 62 0.79 6.71 27.39
C ALA A 62 0.57 5.62 28.46
N ILE A 63 0.69 4.34 28.10
CA ILE A 63 0.47 3.25 29.06
C ILE A 63 1.60 3.13 30.09
N ASN A 64 2.84 3.43 29.70
CA ASN A 64 3.98 3.49 30.62
C ASN A 64 3.84 4.66 31.59
N ALA A 65 3.46 5.85 31.09
CA ALA A 65 3.20 7.01 31.93
C ALA A 65 2.07 6.75 32.94
N GLN A 66 1.02 6.03 32.53
CA GLN A 66 -0.05 5.60 33.43
C GLN A 66 0.47 4.64 34.50
N ALA A 67 1.31 3.68 34.12
CA ALA A 67 1.92 2.75 35.07
C ALA A 67 2.80 3.48 36.10
N ASP A 68 3.61 4.44 35.67
CA ASP A 68 4.44 5.26 36.55
C ASP A 68 3.60 6.08 37.54
N LEU A 69 2.49 6.67 37.08
CA LEU A 69 1.57 7.45 37.92
C LEU A 69 0.87 6.60 38.99
N GLU A 70 0.50 5.36 38.64
CA GLU A 70 -0.20 4.45 39.55
C GLU A 70 0.75 3.60 40.41
N GLY A 71 2.07 3.72 40.23
CA GLY A 71 3.05 2.83 40.87
C GLY A 71 2.88 1.38 40.44
N GLY A 72 2.34 1.16 39.24
CA GLY A 72 2.02 -0.12 38.66
C GLY A 72 3.04 -0.58 37.62
N ALA A 73 2.77 -1.74 37.03
CA ALA A 73 3.46 -2.26 35.87
C ALA A 73 2.46 -2.53 34.75
N VAL A 74 2.88 -2.34 33.50
CA VAL A 74 2.04 -2.68 32.34
C VAL A 74 1.90 -4.20 32.23
N GLY A 75 0.66 -4.67 32.12
CA GLY A 75 0.30 -6.07 31.97
C GLY A 75 -0.65 -6.31 30.80
N LEU A 76 -0.85 -7.60 30.50
CA LEU A 76 -1.77 -8.07 29.45
C LEU A 76 -2.80 -9.00 30.08
N THR A 77 -4.08 -8.75 29.81
CA THR A 77 -5.15 -9.68 30.19
C THR A 77 -5.12 -10.93 29.30
N GLN A 78 -5.80 -12.00 29.71
CA GLN A 78 -5.94 -13.22 28.89
C GLN A 78 -6.65 -12.96 27.55
N ALA A 79 -7.44 -11.89 27.46
CA ALA A 79 -8.08 -11.43 26.23
C ALA A 79 -7.18 -10.53 25.37
N GLY A 80 -5.94 -10.27 25.79
CA GLY A 80 -4.96 -9.45 25.07
C GLY A 80 -5.12 -7.94 25.26
N GLN A 81 -5.83 -7.49 26.31
CA GLN A 81 -5.98 -6.06 26.60
C GLN A 81 -4.82 -5.57 27.47
N LEU A 82 -4.27 -4.39 27.14
CA LEU A 82 -3.27 -3.71 27.97
C LEU A 82 -3.94 -3.12 29.21
N VAL A 83 -3.35 -3.38 30.37
CA VAL A 83 -3.82 -2.90 31.68
C VAL A 83 -2.64 -2.48 32.55
N VAL A 84 -2.86 -1.57 33.49
CA VAL A 84 -1.88 -1.28 34.54
C VAL A 84 -2.21 -2.13 35.76
N ILE A 85 -1.23 -2.89 36.25
CA ILE A 85 -1.34 -3.76 37.42
C ILE A 85 -0.59 -3.08 38.57
N PRO A 86 -1.23 -2.84 39.73
CA PRO A 86 -0.52 -2.31 40.90
C PRO A 86 0.64 -3.22 41.29
N THR A 87 1.85 -2.68 41.44
CA THR A 87 2.95 -3.48 41.98
C THR A 87 2.72 -3.62 43.49
N ALA A 88 2.44 -4.83 43.95
CA ALA A 88 2.23 -5.08 45.38
C ALA A 88 3.52 -4.80 46.15
N GLY A 89 3.60 -3.60 46.73
CA GLY A 89 4.69 -3.10 47.56
C GLY A 89 4.49 -1.73 48.21
N ALA A 90 3.37 -1.02 47.96
CA ALA A 90 3.10 0.31 48.55
C ALA A 90 2.11 0.29 49.74
N HIS A 91 1.82 -0.89 50.31
CA HIS A 91 1.06 -1.03 51.56
C HIS A 91 1.80 -1.96 52.52
N ALA A 92 2.74 -1.39 53.26
CA ALA A 92 3.20 -1.86 54.57
C ALA A 92 3.58 -0.64 55.41
#